data_AF-A0A439D098-F1
#
_entry.id   AF-A0A439D098-F1
#
_cell.length_a   1.000
_cell.length_b   1.000
_cell.length_c   1.000
_cell.angle_alpha   90.00
_cell.angle_beta   90.00
_cell.angle_gamma   90.00
#
_symmetry.space_group_name_H-M   'P 1'
#
loop_
_entity.id
_entity.type
_entity.pdbx_description
1 polymer ?
#
loop_
_entity_poly.entity_id
_entity_poly.type
_entity_poly.pdbx_seq_one_letter_code
_entity_poly.pdbx_strand_id
1 'polypeptide(L)'
;MPVKRFFAFRGTLSNTSIQHRLKYLVTAALVALAFYFAILNRKWAHLENVFHFESLHNPSPSTDNHPIHRLAQDAQVQFKQQLGKRSVTLEQAASRYRERRGRHPPPGFEAWFVAAQESDTIVVEDFFDRIYHDINPFWALQPERLRRMIKDEQHYIRVRDGKAWFVSDHLELRQPWVQRWTELVEEMMPHLPDLDMVLNVMDETRVLVPWIYITKYVMEEQRRRKIFHPSEAVTNYTKYQDDPSDKSEPAIKVKWVDGEQHRYWDHYRVTCPPNTPGHNVSSLEDLNQPPIYPTEALSFTMDGFIQNFTASTDPCLQPHIRGMHGTFIESVSMSTTQSLFPIFGGCKLPGNNEILIPAGMILDSYDLFSGGESHGGDWATKKNELVWRGVASGGRHKDENWWGFQRLRFIQMMNGTTVALLQADEADEDVEDIAPTFSLSELGEYQTQAQKNNSLGEWIASFSNAGFTAFECFPRQEDGLCEYLDPYMELRESIHMKDQYDYKFLPDIDGNSYSGRFRAFMRSTSLVLKSTIYAEWHDDRLTPWVHFVPFDNTFVDIYAILEYYLAHDAEAYRIAEEGRQWSEKVMRREDMKLYVWRLLLEYARVMDPAREKLAFVEDLRY
;
A
#
# COMPACT_ATOMS: atom_id res chain seq x y z
N MET A 1 -15.03 -70.33 -60.92
CA MET A 1 -15.59 -71.32 -59.97
C MET A 1 -14.88 -71.16 -58.62
N PRO A 2 -15.54 -71.20 -57.45
CA PRO A 2 -16.81 -70.57 -57.08
C PRO A 2 -16.83 -69.84 -55.69
N VAL A 3 -17.63 -68.76 -55.62
CA VAL A 3 -18.64 -68.38 -54.59
C VAL A 3 -18.29 -68.27 -53.08
N LYS A 4 -18.53 -67.07 -52.50
CA LYS A 4 -19.35 -66.72 -51.29
C LYS A 4 -18.94 -65.32 -50.80
N ARG A 5 -19.73 -64.40 -50.23
CA ARG A 5 -21.17 -64.07 -50.10
C ARG A 5 -21.20 -62.74 -49.28
N PHE A 6 -22.13 -61.85 -49.60
CA PHE A 6 -22.44 -60.57 -48.91
C PHE A 6 -22.64 -60.69 -47.39
N PHE A 7 -22.31 -59.64 -46.63
CA PHE A 7 -23.14 -59.15 -45.51
C PHE A 7 -23.06 -57.62 -45.38
N ALA A 8 -24.19 -56.96 -45.69
CA ALA A 8 -24.49 -55.60 -45.28
C ALA A 8 -25.23 -55.68 -43.94
N PHE A 9 -24.70 -55.03 -42.90
CA PHE A 9 -25.37 -54.93 -41.60
C PHE A 9 -26.36 -53.75 -41.63
N ARG A 10 -27.64 -54.04 -41.86
CA ARG A 10 -28.76 -53.18 -41.45
C ARG A 10 -29.07 -53.53 -39.99
N GLY A 11 -28.57 -52.73 -39.05
CA GLY A 11 -28.99 -52.77 -37.65
C GLY A 11 -30.23 -51.91 -37.44
N THR A 12 -31.39 -52.53 -37.30
CA THR A 12 -32.60 -51.91 -36.77
C THR A 12 -32.41 -51.64 -35.27
N LEU A 13 -32.31 -50.36 -34.88
CA LEU A 13 -32.36 -49.95 -33.48
C LEU A 13 -33.74 -50.33 -32.91
N SER A 14 -33.77 -51.17 -31.87
CA SER A 14 -35.01 -51.49 -31.17
C SER A 14 -35.56 -50.24 -30.45
N ASN A 15 -36.89 -50.11 -30.40
CA ASN A 15 -37.59 -49.01 -29.71
C ASN A 15 -37.14 -48.83 -28.24
N THR A 16 -36.69 -49.90 -27.59
CA THR A 16 -36.15 -49.86 -26.22
C THR A 16 -34.80 -49.13 -26.11
N SER A 17 -33.94 -49.20 -27.12
CA SER A 17 -32.65 -48.47 -27.15
C SER A 17 -32.84 -46.96 -27.33
N ILE A 18 -33.81 -46.57 -28.15
CA ILE A 18 -34.18 -45.16 -28.38
C ILE A 18 -34.78 -44.57 -27.11
N GLN A 19 -35.69 -45.28 -26.44
CA GLN A 19 -36.29 -44.81 -25.18
C GLN A 19 -35.25 -44.63 -24.05
N HIS A 20 -34.25 -45.51 -23.96
CA HIS A 20 -33.18 -45.35 -22.97
C HIS A 20 -32.31 -44.14 -23.28
N ARG A 21 -31.89 -43.94 -24.54
CA ARG A 21 -31.13 -42.76 -24.95
C ARG A 21 -31.91 -41.45 -24.75
N LEU A 22 -33.22 -41.47 -25.01
CA LEU A 22 -34.10 -40.32 -24.78
C LEU A 22 -34.19 -39.99 -23.28
N LYS A 23 -34.30 -41.00 -22.41
CA LYS A 23 -34.27 -40.80 -20.95
C LYS A 23 -32.96 -40.19 -20.50
N TYR A 24 -31.81 -40.66 -20.98
CA TYR A 24 -30.51 -40.07 -20.62
C TYR A 24 -30.36 -38.63 -21.11
N LEU A 25 -30.83 -38.31 -22.31
CA LEU A 25 -30.80 -36.94 -22.84
C LEU A 25 -31.72 -36.00 -22.05
N VAL A 26 -32.90 -36.46 -21.66
CA VAL A 26 -33.83 -35.67 -20.83
C VAL A 26 -33.24 -35.45 -19.44
N THR A 27 -32.66 -36.47 -18.82
CA THR A 27 -32.01 -36.33 -17.51
C THR A 27 -30.81 -35.39 -17.58
N ALA A 28 -29.96 -35.50 -18.61
CA ALA A 28 -28.83 -34.59 -18.81
C ALA A 28 -29.28 -33.14 -19.03
N ALA A 29 -30.34 -32.92 -19.81
CA ALA A 29 -30.92 -31.60 -20.03
C ALA A 29 -31.49 -31.00 -18.73
N LEU A 30 -32.17 -31.80 -17.90
CA LEU A 30 -32.70 -31.35 -16.61
C LEU A 30 -31.57 -31.00 -15.62
N VAL A 31 -30.48 -31.77 -15.59
CA VAL A 31 -29.31 -31.46 -14.76
C VAL A 31 -28.62 -30.18 -15.25
N ALA A 32 -28.44 -30.02 -16.56
CA ALA A 32 -27.88 -28.79 -17.13
C ALA A 32 -28.77 -27.57 -16.84
N LEU A 33 -30.09 -27.73 -16.90
CA LEU A 33 -31.06 -26.68 -16.57
C LEU A 33 -30.99 -26.32 -15.08
N ALA A 34 -30.89 -27.31 -14.19
CA ALA A 34 -30.73 -27.09 -12.75
C ALA A 34 -29.41 -26.35 -12.43
N PHE A 35 -28.30 -26.72 -13.09
CA PHE A 35 -27.04 -26.00 -12.97
C PHE A 35 -27.13 -24.56 -13.51
N TYR A 36 -27.81 -24.36 -14.64
CA TYR A 36 -28.03 -23.04 -15.20
C TYR A 36 -28.87 -22.15 -14.27
N PHE A 37 -29.95 -22.68 -13.68
CA PHE A 37 -30.74 -21.98 -12.67
C PHE A 37 -29.97 -21.74 -11.37
N ALA A 38 -29.10 -22.65 -10.95
CA ALA A 38 -28.24 -22.44 -9.78
C ALA A 38 -27.21 -21.32 -10.03
N ILE A 39 -26.63 -21.23 -11.23
CA ILE A 39 -25.71 -20.16 -11.63
C ILE A 39 -26.46 -18.82 -11.75
N LEU A 40 -27.66 -18.82 -12.34
CA LEU A 40 -28.50 -17.63 -12.39
C LEU A 40 -28.91 -17.18 -10.99
N ASN A 41 -29.34 -18.07 -10.10
CA ASN A 41 -29.64 -17.72 -8.71
C ASN A 41 -28.41 -17.22 -7.97
N ARG A 42 -27.20 -17.72 -8.25
CA ARG A 42 -25.97 -17.19 -7.64
C ARG A 42 -25.67 -15.77 -8.14
N LYS A 43 -25.87 -15.50 -9.43
CA LYS A 43 -25.72 -14.15 -10.01
C LYS A 43 -26.81 -13.18 -9.51
N TRP A 44 -28.05 -13.65 -9.37
CA TRP A 44 -29.17 -12.89 -8.81
C TRP A 44 -28.98 -12.63 -7.32
N ALA A 45 -28.54 -13.59 -6.52
CA ALA A 45 -28.18 -13.39 -5.11
C ALA A 45 -26.98 -12.43 -4.96
N HIS A 46 -26.06 -12.40 -5.94
CA HIS A 46 -24.94 -11.46 -5.95
C HIS A 46 -25.38 -10.03 -6.33
N LEU A 47 -26.38 -9.88 -7.21
CA LEU A 47 -27.01 -8.59 -7.53
C LEU A 47 -27.93 -8.14 -6.38
N GLU A 48 -28.71 -9.04 -5.79
CA GLU A 48 -29.53 -8.77 -4.61
C GLU A 48 -28.66 -8.41 -3.40
N ASN A 49 -27.48 -8.99 -3.17
CA ASN A 49 -26.58 -8.52 -2.10
C ASN A 49 -26.01 -7.11 -2.38
N VAL A 50 -25.86 -6.72 -3.64
CA VAL A 50 -25.45 -5.36 -4.03
C VAL A 50 -26.61 -4.37 -3.89
N PHE A 51 -27.85 -4.78 -4.19
CA PHE A 51 -29.05 -3.92 -4.10
C PHE A 51 -29.75 -3.93 -2.73
N HIS A 52 -29.73 -5.02 -1.97
CA HIS A 52 -30.24 -5.08 -0.58
C HIS A 52 -29.38 -4.26 0.39
N PHE A 53 -28.13 -3.96 0.02
CA PHE A 53 -27.28 -3.06 0.80
C PHE A 53 -27.78 -1.61 0.79
N GLU A 54 -28.47 -1.16 -0.27
CA GLU A 54 -29.20 0.13 -0.25
C GLU A 54 -30.36 0.14 0.74
N SER A 55 -30.90 -1.03 1.11
CA SER A 55 -32.09 -1.15 1.96
C SER A 55 -31.81 -1.54 3.41
N LEU A 56 -30.67 -2.18 3.72
CA LEU A 56 -30.45 -2.72 5.06
C LEU A 56 -29.80 -1.73 6.04
N HIS A 57 -29.09 -0.70 5.58
CA HIS A 57 -28.54 0.33 6.45
C HIS A 57 -28.84 1.73 5.89
N ASN A 58 -30.11 2.13 5.97
CA ASN A 58 -30.39 3.53 6.27
C ASN A 58 -30.17 3.68 7.78
N PRO A 59 -29.02 4.16 8.28
CA PRO A 59 -29.02 4.69 9.62
C PRO A 59 -30.15 5.73 9.64
N SER A 60 -31.02 5.69 10.66
CA SER A 60 -31.79 6.90 10.97
C SER A 60 -30.78 8.05 10.98
N PRO A 61 -31.05 9.20 10.31
CA PRO A 61 -30.08 10.27 10.23
C PRO A 61 -29.69 10.62 11.67
N SER A 62 -28.51 10.16 12.10
CA SER A 62 -27.96 10.54 13.38
C SER A 62 -27.63 12.00 13.21
N THR A 63 -28.28 12.84 14.01
CA THR A 63 -27.95 14.27 14.13
C THR A 63 -26.63 14.44 14.90
N ASP A 64 -25.70 13.49 14.77
CA ASP A 64 -24.40 13.55 15.41
C ASP A 64 -23.55 14.55 14.63
N ASN A 65 -23.25 15.66 15.28
CA ASN A 65 -22.48 16.75 14.72
C ASN A 65 -20.97 16.56 14.89
N HIS A 66 -20.53 15.42 15.44
CA HIS A 66 -19.13 15.13 15.66
C HIS A 66 -18.32 15.20 14.34
N PRO A 67 -17.13 15.81 14.31
CA PRO A 67 -16.33 15.94 13.09
C PRO A 67 -16.00 14.60 12.42
N ILE A 68 -15.68 13.56 13.20
CA ILE A 68 -15.40 12.20 12.68
C ILE A 68 -16.60 11.68 11.88
N HIS A 69 -17.83 11.86 12.39
CA HIS A 69 -19.04 11.43 11.68
C HIS A 69 -19.16 12.11 10.31
N ARG A 70 -18.88 13.42 10.24
CA ARG A 70 -18.89 14.19 8.99
C ARG A 70 -17.81 13.70 8.02
N LEU A 71 -16.58 13.48 8.51
CA LEU A 71 -15.48 12.93 7.70
C LEU A 71 -15.84 11.57 7.10
N ALA A 72 -16.44 10.67 7.88
CA ALA A 72 -16.88 9.37 7.41
C ALA A 72 -17.99 9.48 6.35
N GLN A 73 -18.96 10.37 6.53
CA GLN A 73 -20.02 10.61 5.53
C GLN A 73 -19.47 11.18 4.22
N ASP A 74 -18.59 12.18 4.29
CA ASP A 74 -17.99 12.79 3.11
C ASP A 74 -17.11 11.78 2.35
N ALA A 75 -16.33 10.98 3.06
CA ALA A 75 -15.50 9.94 2.49
C ALA A 75 -16.34 8.85 1.79
N GLN A 76 -17.51 8.50 2.33
CA GLN A 76 -18.44 7.58 1.67
C GLN A 76 -18.96 8.10 0.33
N VAL A 77 -19.30 9.39 0.27
CA VAL A 77 -19.74 10.02 -0.98
C VAL A 77 -18.61 9.98 -2.01
N GLN A 78 -17.39 10.32 -1.61
CA GLN A 78 -16.21 10.27 -2.49
C GLN A 78 -15.92 8.86 -3.01
N PHE A 79 -15.96 7.86 -2.13
CA PHE A 79 -15.74 6.46 -2.49
C PHE A 79 -16.77 5.97 -3.51
N LYS A 80 -18.06 6.25 -3.30
CA LYS A 80 -19.14 5.90 -4.25
C LYS A 80 -18.95 6.56 -5.61
N GLN A 81 -18.54 7.84 -5.64
CA GLN A 81 -18.24 8.55 -6.88
C GLN A 81 -17.06 7.93 -7.64
N GLN A 82 -16.01 7.53 -6.93
CA GLN A 82 -14.85 6.86 -7.52
C GLN A 82 -15.25 5.50 -8.10
N LEU A 83 -16.04 4.71 -7.37
CA LEU A 83 -16.51 3.40 -7.83
C LEU A 83 -17.44 3.49 -9.05
N GLY A 84 -18.22 4.58 -9.17
CA GLY A 84 -19.03 4.88 -10.36
C GLY A 84 -18.23 5.03 -11.66
N LYS A 85 -16.90 5.17 -11.58
CA LYS A 85 -15.99 5.21 -12.73
C LYS A 85 -15.50 3.82 -13.18
N ARG A 86 -15.99 2.73 -12.58
CA ARG A 86 -15.61 1.36 -12.95
C ARG A 86 -15.83 1.11 -14.45
N SER A 87 -14.84 0.49 -15.09
CA SER A 87 -14.94 -0.03 -16.45
C SER A 87 -15.36 -1.49 -16.41
N VAL A 88 -16.35 -1.86 -17.22
CA VAL A 88 -16.83 -3.24 -17.33
C VAL A 88 -16.56 -3.85 -18.70
N THR A 89 -16.18 -3.03 -19.70
CA THR A 89 -15.76 -3.48 -21.03
C THR A 89 -14.37 -2.93 -21.39
N LEU A 90 -13.72 -3.57 -22.37
CA LEU A 90 -12.40 -3.19 -22.86
C LEU A 90 -12.42 -1.77 -23.46
N GLU A 91 -13.46 -1.44 -24.21
CA GLU A 91 -13.64 -0.12 -24.84
C GLU A 91 -13.80 0.98 -23.78
N GLN A 92 -14.55 0.71 -22.70
CA GLN A 92 -14.66 1.62 -21.58
C GLN A 92 -13.31 1.82 -20.89
N ALA A 93 -12.58 0.74 -20.60
CA ALA A 93 -11.28 0.81 -19.96
C ALA A 93 -10.27 1.58 -20.82
N ALA A 94 -10.20 1.28 -22.12
CA ALA A 94 -9.32 1.96 -23.06
C ALA A 94 -9.72 3.43 -23.27
N SER A 95 -11.02 3.75 -23.28
CA SER A 95 -11.52 5.12 -23.36
C SER A 95 -11.14 5.94 -22.12
N ARG A 96 -11.42 5.41 -20.91
CA ARG A 96 -11.04 6.07 -19.65
C ARG A 96 -9.53 6.19 -19.48
N TYR A 97 -8.77 5.20 -19.93
CA TYR A 97 -7.31 5.30 -20.03
C TYR A 97 -6.93 6.54 -20.83
N ARG A 98 -7.48 6.72 -22.04
CA ARG A 98 -7.13 7.86 -22.90
C ARG A 98 -7.51 9.19 -22.26
N GLU A 99 -8.70 9.25 -21.66
CA GLU A 99 -9.19 10.43 -20.94
C GLU A 99 -8.24 10.83 -19.80
N ARG A 100 -7.85 9.86 -18.94
CA ARG A 100 -7.05 10.13 -17.76
C ARG A 100 -5.55 10.28 -18.05
N ARG A 101 -5.02 9.48 -18.99
CA ARG A 101 -3.58 9.35 -19.26
C ARG A 101 -3.11 10.16 -20.47
N GLY A 102 -4.01 10.62 -21.33
CA GLY A 102 -3.68 11.42 -22.51
C GLY A 102 -2.80 10.67 -23.52
N ARG A 103 -2.85 9.34 -23.52
CA ARG A 103 -2.10 8.43 -24.40
C ARG A 103 -3.01 7.26 -24.79
N HIS A 104 -2.66 6.54 -25.85
CA HIS A 104 -3.24 5.21 -26.07
C HIS A 104 -2.71 4.21 -25.02
N PRO A 105 -3.51 3.20 -24.63
CA PRO A 105 -3.03 2.11 -23.79
C PRO A 105 -1.82 1.41 -24.41
N PRO A 106 -0.89 0.83 -23.62
CA PRO A 106 0.26 0.12 -24.18
C PRO A 106 -0.17 -1.19 -24.87
N PRO A 107 0.62 -1.74 -25.81
CA PRO A 107 0.37 -3.10 -26.29
C PRO A 107 0.36 -4.11 -25.14
N GLY A 108 -0.53 -5.11 -25.21
CA GLY A 108 -0.81 -6.05 -24.12
C GLY A 108 -1.98 -5.64 -23.21
N PHE A 109 -2.55 -4.44 -23.38
CA PHE A 109 -3.66 -3.93 -22.56
C PHE A 109 -4.93 -4.80 -22.62
N GLU A 110 -5.27 -5.35 -23.78
CA GLU A 110 -6.40 -6.26 -23.93
C GLU A 110 -6.23 -7.53 -23.09
N ALA A 111 -5.09 -8.22 -23.21
CA ALA A 111 -4.80 -9.42 -22.43
C ALA A 111 -4.83 -9.15 -20.92
N TRP A 112 -4.30 -8.00 -20.51
CA TRP A 112 -4.39 -7.53 -19.13
C TRP A 112 -5.86 -7.33 -18.68
N PHE A 113 -6.68 -6.69 -19.51
CA PHE A 113 -8.08 -6.44 -19.17
C PHE A 113 -8.92 -7.74 -19.13
N VAL A 114 -8.67 -8.68 -20.06
CA VAL A 114 -9.28 -10.01 -20.03
C VAL A 114 -8.92 -10.73 -18.73
N ALA A 115 -7.65 -10.74 -18.34
CA ALA A 115 -7.22 -11.34 -17.08
C ALA A 115 -7.87 -10.67 -15.85
N ALA A 116 -8.08 -9.36 -15.91
CA ALA A 116 -8.81 -8.63 -14.87
C ALA A 116 -10.28 -9.04 -14.79
N GLN A 117 -10.95 -9.28 -15.92
CA GLN A 117 -12.31 -9.79 -15.94
C GLN A 117 -12.41 -11.23 -15.42
N GLU A 118 -11.48 -12.10 -15.83
CA GLU A 118 -11.43 -13.50 -15.39
C GLU A 118 -11.20 -13.64 -13.88
N SER A 119 -10.48 -12.68 -13.28
CA SER A 119 -10.17 -12.64 -11.84
C SER A 119 -11.18 -11.82 -11.02
N ASP A 120 -12.27 -11.35 -11.63
CA ASP A 120 -13.25 -10.44 -11.02
C ASP A 120 -12.58 -9.22 -10.33
N THR A 121 -11.66 -8.58 -11.02
CA THR A 121 -10.96 -7.39 -10.53
C THR A 121 -11.77 -6.13 -10.81
N ILE A 122 -11.78 -5.21 -9.83
CA ILE A 122 -12.42 -3.90 -9.99
C ILE A 122 -11.47 -2.97 -10.75
N VAL A 123 -11.82 -2.69 -12.01
CA VAL A 123 -11.04 -1.78 -12.86
C VAL A 123 -11.62 -0.37 -12.83
N VAL A 124 -11.08 0.46 -11.94
CA VAL A 124 -11.28 1.92 -11.96
C VAL A 124 -9.97 2.54 -12.39
N GLU A 125 -9.99 3.42 -13.40
CA GLU A 125 -8.76 3.96 -13.97
C GLU A 125 -7.94 4.77 -12.94
N ASP A 126 -8.62 5.42 -11.98
CA ASP A 126 -8.01 6.15 -10.86
C ASP A 126 -7.17 5.22 -9.95
N PHE A 127 -7.50 3.93 -9.81
CA PHE A 127 -6.76 2.96 -8.98
C PHE A 127 -5.35 2.60 -9.49
N PHE A 128 -4.95 3.20 -10.62
CA PHE A 128 -3.63 3.02 -11.24
C PHE A 128 -2.83 4.32 -11.24
N ASP A 129 -3.29 5.38 -10.56
CA ASP A 129 -2.60 6.67 -10.54
C ASP A 129 -1.15 6.59 -10.10
N ARG A 130 -0.86 5.78 -9.08
CA ARG A 130 0.49 5.53 -8.60
C ARG A 130 1.44 5.13 -9.73
N ILE A 131 1.02 4.22 -10.61
CA ILE A 131 1.82 3.78 -11.78
C ILE A 131 2.26 4.98 -12.62
N TYR A 132 1.32 5.88 -12.93
CA TYR A 132 1.60 7.00 -13.83
C TYR A 132 2.31 8.14 -13.11
N HIS A 133 2.03 8.36 -11.82
CA HIS A 133 2.81 9.29 -11.01
C HIS A 133 4.30 8.89 -11.01
N ASP A 134 4.57 7.60 -10.87
CA ASP A 134 5.93 7.06 -10.77
C ASP A 134 6.63 6.97 -12.13
N ILE A 135 5.91 6.56 -13.19
CA ILE A 135 6.51 6.32 -14.52
C ILE A 135 6.65 7.60 -15.36
N ASN A 136 5.75 8.57 -15.22
CA ASN A 136 5.73 9.75 -16.11
C ASN A 136 7.07 10.51 -16.18
N PRO A 137 7.80 10.78 -15.08
CA PRO A 137 9.08 11.48 -15.14
C PRO A 137 10.09 10.85 -16.11
N PHE A 138 10.09 9.52 -16.26
CA PHE A 138 11.04 8.80 -17.10
C PHE A 138 10.83 9.04 -18.61
N TRP A 139 9.65 9.47 -19.05
CA TRP A 139 9.40 9.87 -20.45
C TRP A 139 10.21 11.09 -20.89
N ALA A 140 10.69 11.91 -19.94
CA ALA A 140 11.56 13.03 -20.25
C ALA A 140 12.96 12.60 -20.70
N LEU A 141 13.39 11.39 -20.30
CA LEU A 141 14.69 10.82 -20.62
C LEU A 141 14.61 9.92 -21.86
N GLN A 142 15.72 9.80 -22.60
CA GLN A 142 15.78 8.90 -23.75
C GLN A 142 15.87 7.43 -23.30
N PRO A 143 15.20 6.48 -23.98
CA PRO A 143 15.24 5.07 -23.62
C PRO A 143 16.66 4.49 -23.51
N GLU A 144 17.54 4.85 -24.45
CA GLU A 144 18.95 4.47 -24.46
C GLU A 144 19.69 4.91 -23.17
N ARG A 145 19.45 6.15 -22.73
CA ARG A 145 20.04 6.66 -21.49
C ARG A 145 19.56 5.84 -20.29
N LEU A 146 18.27 5.55 -20.20
CA LEU A 146 17.70 4.75 -19.10
C LEU A 146 18.31 3.35 -19.05
N ARG A 147 18.42 2.68 -20.21
CA ARG A 147 19.07 1.36 -20.32
C ARG A 147 20.54 1.40 -19.88
N ARG A 148 21.27 2.46 -20.25
CA ARG A 148 22.67 2.65 -19.82
C ARG A 148 22.81 2.93 -18.33
N MET A 149 21.81 3.52 -17.68
CA MET A 149 21.83 3.76 -16.23
C MET A 149 21.72 2.46 -15.45
N ILE A 150 20.93 1.49 -15.93
CA ILE A 150 20.73 0.20 -15.24
C ILE A 150 21.69 -0.91 -15.68
N LYS A 151 22.60 -0.63 -16.63
CA LYS A 151 23.46 -1.63 -17.30
C LYS A 151 24.35 -2.42 -16.33
N ASP A 152 24.80 -1.79 -15.25
CA ASP A 152 25.71 -2.39 -14.26
C ASP A 152 25.01 -2.75 -12.94
N GLU A 153 23.68 -2.72 -12.89
CA GLU A 153 22.94 -3.05 -11.67
C GLU A 153 22.98 -4.54 -11.37
N GLN A 154 23.03 -4.87 -10.08
CA GLN A 154 23.24 -6.25 -9.63
C GLN A 154 21.98 -6.91 -9.06
N HIS A 155 20.88 -6.19 -8.88
CA HIS A 155 19.66 -6.75 -8.32
C HIS A 155 18.50 -6.40 -9.22
N TYR A 156 18.19 -7.29 -10.17
CA TYR A 156 17.08 -7.05 -11.09
C TYR A 156 16.41 -8.34 -11.55
N ILE A 157 15.13 -8.23 -11.91
CA ILE A 157 14.39 -9.28 -12.61
C ILE A 157 14.51 -9.01 -14.10
N ARG A 158 14.99 -10.02 -14.83
CA ARG A 158 15.10 -9.99 -16.29
C ARG A 158 13.93 -10.75 -16.90
N VAL A 159 13.27 -10.13 -17.88
CA VAL A 159 12.28 -10.78 -18.76
C VAL A 159 12.86 -10.84 -20.16
N ARG A 160 12.94 -12.05 -20.75
CA ARG A 160 13.31 -12.25 -22.15
C ARG A 160 12.51 -13.40 -22.76
N ASP A 161 12.03 -13.21 -23.98
CA ASP A 161 11.38 -14.25 -24.78
C ASP A 161 10.28 -15.02 -23.99
N GLY A 162 9.47 -14.27 -23.23
CA GLY A 162 8.35 -14.81 -22.45
C GLY A 162 8.75 -15.60 -21.20
N LYS A 163 9.96 -15.38 -20.65
CA LYS A 163 10.43 -15.96 -19.39
C LYS A 163 11.02 -14.90 -18.49
N ALA A 164 10.89 -15.08 -17.18
CA ALA A 164 11.47 -14.20 -16.17
C ALA A 164 12.46 -14.95 -15.27
N TRP A 165 13.50 -14.29 -14.80
CA TRP A 165 14.42 -14.80 -13.76
C TRP A 165 15.14 -13.66 -13.05
N PHE A 166 15.57 -13.91 -11.81
CA PHE A 166 16.37 -12.95 -11.05
C PHE A 166 17.85 -13.05 -11.43
N VAL A 167 18.52 -11.90 -11.56
CA VAL A 167 19.96 -11.79 -11.80
C VAL A 167 20.62 -11.09 -10.63
N SER A 168 21.67 -11.72 -10.07
CA SER A 168 22.55 -11.13 -9.05
C SER A 168 23.91 -11.82 -9.02
N ASP A 169 24.95 -11.03 -8.75
CA ASP A 169 26.32 -11.51 -8.52
C ASP A 169 26.48 -12.18 -7.15
N HIS A 170 25.53 -11.94 -6.24
CA HIS A 170 25.53 -12.41 -4.85
C HIS A 170 24.20 -13.10 -4.50
N LEU A 171 23.95 -14.28 -5.10
CA LEU A 171 22.72 -15.04 -4.82
C LEU A 171 22.63 -15.51 -3.36
N GLU A 172 23.77 -15.67 -2.70
CA GLU A 172 23.90 -16.01 -1.29
C GLU A 172 23.41 -14.91 -0.34
N LEU A 173 23.42 -13.64 -0.79
CA LEU A 173 22.93 -12.49 -0.04
C LEU A 173 21.49 -12.11 -0.43
N ARG A 174 20.83 -12.94 -1.26
CA ARG A 174 19.50 -12.65 -1.78
C ARG A 174 18.48 -12.65 -0.63
N GLN A 175 17.87 -11.49 -0.42
CA GLN A 175 16.77 -11.36 0.51
C GLN A 175 15.57 -12.23 0.09
N PRO A 176 14.84 -12.88 1.03
CA PRO A 176 13.77 -13.82 0.71
C PRO A 176 12.68 -13.20 -0.21
N TRP A 177 12.34 -11.93 0.01
CA TRP A 177 11.30 -11.23 -0.73
C TRP A 177 11.59 -11.04 -2.24
N VAL A 178 12.86 -11.07 -2.64
CA VAL A 178 13.23 -10.99 -4.07
C VAL A 178 12.74 -12.21 -4.85
N GLN A 179 12.62 -13.37 -4.20
CA GLN A 179 12.02 -14.57 -4.80
C GLN A 179 10.54 -14.34 -5.08
N ARG A 180 9.82 -13.73 -4.13
CA ARG A 180 8.39 -13.43 -4.25
C ARG A 180 8.06 -12.48 -5.39
N TRP A 181 8.90 -11.46 -5.61
CA TRP A 181 8.74 -10.60 -6.79
C TRP A 181 9.00 -11.35 -8.09
N THR A 182 9.97 -12.27 -8.12
CA THR A 182 10.25 -13.07 -9.34
C THR A 182 9.07 -14.00 -9.65
N GLU A 183 8.55 -14.70 -8.64
CA GLU A 183 7.37 -15.58 -8.75
C GLU A 183 6.15 -14.79 -9.26
N LEU A 184 5.90 -13.60 -8.70
CA LEU A 184 4.81 -12.74 -9.16
C LEU A 184 5.00 -12.33 -10.64
N VAL A 185 6.24 -12.05 -11.06
CA VAL A 185 6.55 -11.72 -12.46
C VAL A 185 6.30 -12.91 -13.40
N GLU A 186 6.69 -14.11 -12.98
CA GLU A 186 6.49 -15.35 -13.74
C GLU A 186 5.01 -15.66 -14.00
N GLU A 187 4.11 -15.32 -13.07
CA GLU A 187 2.65 -15.50 -13.22
C GLU A 187 2.03 -14.72 -14.39
N MET A 188 2.75 -13.74 -14.95
CA MET A 188 2.29 -12.91 -16.08
C MET A 188 2.85 -13.38 -17.42
N MET A 189 3.69 -14.43 -17.45
CA MET A 189 4.24 -14.97 -18.68
C MET A 189 3.17 -15.72 -19.50
N PRO A 190 3.26 -15.71 -20.86
CA PRO A 190 4.28 -15.08 -21.68
C PRO A 190 3.91 -13.63 -22.10
N HIS A 191 3.01 -12.96 -21.38
CA HIS A 191 2.39 -11.72 -21.85
C HIS A 191 3.21 -10.45 -21.64
N LEU A 192 4.32 -10.51 -20.90
CA LEU A 192 5.19 -9.35 -20.70
C LEU A 192 6.22 -9.22 -21.83
N PRO A 193 6.51 -7.99 -22.27
CA PRO A 193 7.64 -7.72 -23.16
C PRO A 193 8.99 -7.87 -22.44
N ASP A 194 10.05 -7.91 -23.22
CA ASP A 194 11.42 -7.94 -22.71
C ASP A 194 11.74 -6.65 -21.91
N LEU A 195 12.25 -6.82 -20.68
CA LEU A 195 12.64 -5.70 -19.80
C LEU A 195 13.64 -6.14 -18.72
N ASP A 196 14.34 -5.17 -18.13
CA ASP A 196 15.15 -5.36 -16.91
C ASP A 196 14.58 -4.46 -15.79
N MET A 197 14.11 -5.09 -14.71
CA MET A 197 13.43 -4.48 -13.55
C MET A 197 14.38 -4.42 -12.35
N VAL A 198 15.03 -3.28 -12.12
CA VAL A 198 15.96 -3.07 -11.00
C VAL A 198 15.21 -2.97 -9.68
N LEU A 199 15.68 -3.66 -8.65
CA LEU A 199 14.99 -3.81 -7.37
C LEU A 199 15.71 -3.05 -6.26
N ASN A 200 14.93 -2.30 -5.48
CA ASN A 200 15.36 -1.87 -4.17
C ASN A 200 15.24 -3.05 -3.19
N VAL A 201 16.38 -3.54 -2.72
CA VAL A 201 16.46 -4.64 -1.74
C VAL A 201 16.61 -4.15 -0.30
N MET A 202 16.57 -2.83 -0.07
CA MET A 202 16.64 -2.19 1.25
C MET A 202 15.23 -1.94 1.80
N ASP A 203 15.10 -1.84 3.13
CA ASP A 203 13.87 -1.35 3.77
C ASP A 203 13.64 0.13 3.44
N GLU A 204 14.72 0.92 3.41
CA GLU A 204 14.68 2.36 3.16
C GLU A 204 14.55 2.74 1.68
N THR A 205 14.02 3.94 1.47
CA THR A 205 13.83 4.58 0.17
C THR A 205 15.12 5.26 -0.27
N ARG A 206 15.33 5.37 -1.59
CA ARG A 206 16.63 5.55 -2.23
C ARG A 206 16.68 6.68 -3.27
N VAL A 207 15.59 7.08 -3.91
CA VAL A 207 15.62 8.06 -5.00
C VAL A 207 14.97 9.36 -4.56
N LEU A 208 15.78 10.41 -4.39
CA LEU A 208 15.41 11.73 -3.86
C LEU A 208 15.71 12.83 -4.89
N VAL A 209 15.02 12.81 -6.03
CA VAL A 209 15.28 13.80 -7.09
C VAL A 209 14.85 15.19 -6.59
N PRO A 210 15.73 16.22 -6.62
CA PRO A 210 15.35 17.54 -6.18
C PRO A 210 14.14 18.07 -6.95
N TRP A 211 13.26 18.78 -6.25
CA TRP A 211 11.96 19.24 -6.75
C TRP A 211 12.07 19.92 -8.11
N ILE A 212 13.05 20.80 -8.27
CA ILE A 212 13.27 21.55 -9.51
C ILE A 212 13.56 20.65 -10.72
N TYR A 213 14.18 19.49 -10.51
CA TYR A 213 14.48 18.54 -11.58
C TYR A 213 13.30 17.62 -11.86
N ILE A 214 12.62 17.10 -10.82
CA ILE A 214 11.47 16.23 -11.03
C ILE A 214 10.33 16.99 -11.72
N THR A 215 10.08 18.24 -11.34
CA THR A 215 9.11 19.11 -12.01
C THR A 215 9.47 19.32 -13.49
N LYS A 216 10.75 19.54 -13.82
CA LYS A 216 11.19 19.66 -15.21
C LYS A 216 10.93 18.39 -16.01
N TYR A 217 11.19 17.22 -15.43
CA TYR A 217 10.91 15.94 -16.09
C TYR A 217 9.41 15.74 -16.34
N VAL A 218 8.56 16.02 -15.34
CA VAL A 218 7.11 15.93 -15.51
C VAL A 218 6.59 16.92 -16.56
N MET A 219 7.06 18.17 -16.55
CA MET A 219 6.69 19.17 -17.56
C MET A 219 7.08 18.73 -18.98
N GLU A 220 8.28 18.15 -19.14
CA GLU A 220 8.73 17.67 -20.44
C GLU A 220 7.93 16.44 -20.92
N GLU A 221 7.55 15.54 -20.01
CA GLU A 221 6.61 14.46 -20.33
C GLU A 221 5.27 15.01 -20.82
N GLN A 222 4.68 15.94 -20.07
CA GLN A 222 3.39 16.55 -20.40
C GLN A 222 3.43 17.27 -21.76
N ARG A 223 4.54 17.96 -22.07
CA ARG A 223 4.74 18.63 -23.36
C ARG A 223 4.79 17.66 -24.55
N ARG A 224 5.35 16.47 -24.34
CA ARG A 224 5.48 15.43 -25.38
C ARG A 224 4.25 14.53 -25.48
N ARG A 225 3.45 14.45 -24.40
CA ARG A 225 2.25 13.63 -24.31
C ARG A 225 1.27 13.98 -25.42
N LYS A 226 0.85 12.97 -26.18
CA LYS A 226 -0.15 13.12 -27.24
C LYS A 226 -0.87 11.81 -27.51
N ILE A 227 -2.11 11.94 -27.99
CA ILE A 227 -2.87 10.87 -28.64
C ILE A 227 -2.68 11.06 -30.14
N PHE A 228 -1.99 10.13 -30.80
CA PHE A 228 -1.73 10.16 -32.24
C PHE A 228 -2.82 9.41 -33.01
N HIS A 229 -2.82 9.45 -34.36
CA HIS A 229 -3.87 8.77 -35.12
C HIS A 229 -3.70 7.24 -35.05
N PRO A 230 -4.76 6.43 -34.83
CA PRO A 230 -4.63 4.97 -34.66
C PRO A 230 -3.87 4.23 -35.77
N SER A 231 -3.87 4.75 -37.00
CA SER A 231 -3.09 4.17 -38.11
C SER A 231 -1.58 4.26 -37.96
N GLU A 232 -1.08 5.12 -37.06
CA GLU A 232 0.36 5.27 -36.78
C GLU A 232 0.83 4.32 -35.66
N ALA A 233 -0.06 3.52 -35.08
CA ALA A 233 0.25 2.67 -33.94
C ALA A 233 1.16 1.49 -34.31
N VAL A 234 2.16 1.25 -33.47
CA VAL A 234 2.98 0.04 -33.46
C VAL A 234 2.48 -0.86 -32.33
N THR A 235 2.17 -2.11 -32.64
CA THR A 235 1.54 -3.06 -31.69
C THR A 235 2.52 -4.04 -31.05
N ASN A 236 3.76 -4.11 -31.54
CA ASN A 236 4.78 -5.01 -31.01
C ASN A 236 5.93 -4.22 -30.41
N TYR A 237 6.34 -4.60 -29.20
CA TYR A 237 7.55 -4.07 -28.57
C TYR A 237 8.80 -4.41 -29.39
N THR A 238 9.80 -3.54 -29.33
CA THR A 238 11.11 -3.80 -29.92
C THR A 238 11.79 -4.89 -29.09
N LYS A 239 12.28 -5.96 -29.74
CA LYS A 239 13.02 -7.02 -29.05
C LYS A 239 14.24 -6.43 -28.32
N TYR A 240 14.42 -6.78 -27.05
CA TYR A 240 15.56 -6.29 -26.27
C TYR A 240 16.80 -7.07 -26.69
N GLN A 241 17.77 -6.39 -27.30
CA GLN A 241 19.02 -7.01 -27.69
C GLN A 241 19.99 -7.01 -26.50
N ASP A 242 20.38 -8.20 -26.04
CA ASP A 242 21.41 -8.38 -25.01
C ASP A 242 22.84 -8.33 -25.59
N ASP A 243 23.01 -7.96 -26.87
CA ASP A 243 24.24 -8.21 -27.63
C ASP A 243 25.48 -7.52 -27.02
N PRO A 244 26.52 -8.28 -26.62
CA PRO A 244 27.81 -7.76 -26.17
C PRO A 244 28.62 -7.01 -27.25
N SER A 245 28.12 -6.87 -28.47
CA SER A 245 28.68 -5.98 -29.50
C SER A 245 28.43 -4.50 -29.21
N ASP A 246 27.47 -4.15 -28.34
CA ASP A 246 27.29 -2.80 -27.79
C ASP A 246 28.23 -2.51 -26.60
N LYS A 247 29.52 -2.75 -26.85
CA LYS A 247 30.63 -2.19 -26.07
C LYS A 247 30.89 -0.73 -26.42
N SER A 248 30.11 -0.14 -27.32
CA SER A 248 30.34 1.21 -27.83
C SER A 248 29.96 2.27 -26.79
N GLU A 249 28.90 2.03 -26.01
CA GLU A 249 28.44 2.98 -24.99
C GLU A 249 28.63 2.47 -23.55
N PRO A 250 29.39 3.21 -22.71
CA PRO A 250 29.61 2.83 -21.32
C PRO A 250 28.35 3.06 -20.47
N ALA A 251 28.22 2.25 -19.41
CA ALA A 251 27.21 2.45 -18.38
C ALA A 251 27.30 3.86 -17.79
N ILE A 252 26.14 4.43 -17.44
CA ILE A 252 26.08 5.73 -16.78
C ILE A 252 26.12 5.46 -15.27
N LYS A 253 27.24 5.79 -14.63
CA LYS A 253 27.37 5.67 -13.17
C LYS A 253 26.52 6.72 -12.46
N VAL A 254 25.61 6.25 -11.61
CA VAL A 254 24.81 7.08 -10.72
C VAL A 254 25.52 7.23 -9.38
N LYS A 255 25.55 8.44 -8.84
CA LYS A 255 26.13 8.70 -7.53
C LYS A 255 25.12 8.31 -6.45
N TRP A 256 25.56 7.43 -5.56
CA TRP A 256 24.86 7.07 -4.33
C TRP A 256 25.55 7.72 -3.14
N VAL A 257 24.77 8.14 -2.15
CA VAL A 257 25.22 8.70 -0.88
C VAL A 257 24.87 7.69 0.21
N ASP A 258 25.88 7.29 0.97
CA ASP A 258 25.78 6.30 2.02
C ASP A 258 26.30 6.90 3.34
N GLY A 259 25.87 6.35 4.49
CA GLY A 259 26.47 6.68 5.79
C GLY A 259 26.07 8.03 6.42
N GLU A 260 25.10 8.75 5.86
CA GLU A 260 24.57 10.00 6.45
C GLU A 260 23.11 9.84 6.95
N GLN A 261 22.77 8.67 7.52
CA GLN A 261 21.41 8.36 8.02
C GLN A 261 20.88 9.44 8.98
N HIS A 262 21.73 9.96 9.87
CA HIS A 262 21.41 11.01 10.84
C HIS A 262 21.10 12.39 10.21
N ARG A 263 21.32 12.53 8.90
CA ARG A 263 21.05 13.74 8.11
C ARG A 263 20.09 13.46 6.95
N TYR A 264 19.32 12.38 7.03
CA TYR A 264 18.43 11.99 5.93
C TYR A 264 17.45 13.13 5.56
N TRP A 265 16.97 13.91 6.53
CA TRP A 265 16.13 15.07 6.26
C TRP A 265 16.79 16.12 5.34
N ASP A 266 18.09 16.39 5.49
CA ASP A 266 18.83 17.30 4.61
C ASP A 266 18.85 16.80 3.15
N HIS A 267 18.85 15.48 2.94
CA HIS A 267 18.73 14.87 1.63
C HIS A 267 17.29 14.83 1.12
N TYR A 268 16.32 14.70 2.03
CA TYR A 268 14.91 14.64 1.69
C TYR A 268 14.33 16.01 1.32
N ARG A 269 14.65 17.07 2.07
CA ARG A 269 14.03 18.40 1.93
C ARG A 269 14.20 19.04 0.55
N VAL A 270 15.21 18.61 -0.21
CA VAL A 270 15.42 19.08 -1.60
C VAL A 270 14.31 18.61 -2.55
N THR A 271 13.58 17.55 -2.19
CA THR A 271 12.41 17.04 -2.92
C THR A 271 11.15 17.87 -2.64
N CYS A 272 11.16 18.66 -1.57
CA CYS A 272 10.02 19.49 -1.19
C CYS A 272 9.82 20.68 -2.14
N PRO A 273 8.56 21.01 -2.49
CA PRO A 273 8.28 22.24 -3.22
C PRO A 273 8.78 23.48 -2.46
N PRO A 274 9.29 24.53 -3.15
CA PRO A 274 9.88 25.70 -2.49
C PRO A 274 8.96 26.47 -1.54
N ASN A 275 7.65 26.30 -1.68
CA ASN A 275 6.63 26.97 -0.87
C ASN A 275 6.12 26.13 0.32
N THR A 276 6.65 24.92 0.54
CA THR A 276 6.26 24.11 1.69
C THR A 276 7.17 24.36 2.89
N PRO A 277 6.67 24.22 4.13
CA PRO A 277 7.47 24.48 5.33
C PRO A 277 8.75 23.62 5.42
N GLY A 278 8.71 22.37 4.96
CA GLY A 278 9.85 21.46 5.02
C GLY A 278 11.05 21.82 4.13
N HIS A 279 10.87 22.63 3.07
CA HIS A 279 11.93 22.92 2.10
C HIS A 279 13.15 23.63 2.71
N ASN A 280 12.90 24.58 3.62
CA ASN A 280 13.92 25.49 4.15
C ASN A 280 14.43 25.13 5.54
N VAL A 281 14.07 23.96 6.06
CA VAL A 281 14.45 23.51 7.41
C VAL A 281 15.43 22.35 7.31
N SER A 282 16.55 22.40 8.03
CA SER A 282 17.56 21.34 8.07
C SER A 282 17.19 20.24 9.06
N SER A 283 17.95 19.14 9.01
CA SER A 283 18.03 18.19 10.14
C SER A 283 18.27 18.93 11.46
N LEU A 284 17.78 18.36 12.56
CA LEU A 284 18.08 18.85 13.90
C LEU A 284 19.56 18.63 14.21
N GLU A 285 20.20 19.62 14.84
CA GLU A 285 21.58 19.52 15.30
C GLU A 285 21.71 18.69 16.58
N ASP A 286 20.68 18.77 17.43
CA ASP A 286 20.56 18.02 18.67
C ASP A 286 19.33 17.09 18.59
N LEU A 287 19.53 15.82 18.90
CA LEU A 287 18.48 14.80 18.94
C LEU A 287 18.14 14.37 20.38
N ASN A 288 18.90 14.87 21.36
CA ASN A 288 18.71 14.59 22.78
C ASN A 288 17.74 15.60 23.41
N GLN A 289 16.57 15.72 22.80
CA GLN A 289 15.53 16.65 23.22
C GLN A 289 14.14 16.03 23.00
N PRO A 290 13.14 16.41 23.81
CA PRO A 290 11.76 16.00 23.57
C PRO A 290 11.24 16.41 22.18
N PRO A 291 10.29 15.67 21.63
CA PRO A 291 9.63 16.02 20.37
C PRO A 291 8.98 17.41 20.38
N ILE A 292 9.21 18.17 19.30
CA ILE A 292 8.63 19.50 19.12
C ILE A 292 7.32 19.37 18.33
N TYR A 293 6.20 19.72 18.97
CA TYR A 293 4.87 19.70 18.35
C TYR A 293 4.62 20.94 17.48
N PRO A 294 3.75 20.83 16.45
CA PRO A 294 3.32 21.99 15.67
C PRO A 294 2.47 22.94 16.54
N THR A 295 2.80 24.23 16.51
CA THR A 295 2.07 25.28 17.26
C THR A 295 0.86 25.83 16.51
N GLU A 296 0.74 25.53 15.21
CA GLU A 296 -0.35 25.95 14.35
C GLU A 296 -1.13 24.72 13.87
N ALA A 297 -2.43 24.89 13.64
CA ALA A 297 -3.27 23.84 13.08
C ALA A 297 -2.73 23.37 11.72
N LEU A 298 -2.63 22.05 11.57
CA LEU A 298 -2.12 21.41 10.36
C LEU A 298 -3.11 21.60 9.20
N SER A 299 -2.62 22.01 8.03
CA SER A 299 -3.48 22.41 6.89
C SER A 299 -4.34 21.28 6.29
N PHE A 300 -4.12 20.04 6.71
CA PHE A 300 -4.81 18.84 6.24
C PHE A 300 -5.82 18.30 7.25
N THR A 301 -6.02 18.97 8.38
CA THR A 301 -7.01 18.59 9.39
C THR A 301 -8.28 19.44 9.29
N MET A 302 -9.39 18.87 9.77
CA MET A 302 -10.68 19.55 9.97
C MET A 302 -11.13 19.26 11.39
N ASP A 303 -11.34 20.33 12.18
CA ASP A 303 -11.61 20.22 13.61
C ASP A 303 -10.58 19.30 14.30
N GLY A 304 -9.34 19.36 13.80
CA GLY A 304 -8.19 18.62 14.28
C GLY A 304 -8.06 17.14 13.86
N PHE A 305 -9.02 16.58 13.13
CA PHE A 305 -8.90 15.23 12.57
C PHE A 305 -8.45 15.28 11.11
N ILE A 306 -7.70 14.27 10.64
CA ILE A 306 -7.20 14.23 9.26
C ILE A 306 -8.36 14.26 8.26
N GLN A 307 -8.46 15.32 7.46
CA GLN A 307 -9.36 15.42 6.33
C GLN A 307 -8.67 14.99 5.03
N ASN A 308 -7.43 15.42 4.83
CA ASN A 308 -6.64 15.10 3.64
C ASN A 308 -5.49 14.16 3.99
N PHE A 309 -5.74 12.85 3.86
CA PHE A 309 -4.75 11.83 4.19
C PHE A 309 -3.50 11.89 3.31
N THR A 310 -3.62 12.21 2.02
CA THR A 310 -2.45 12.35 1.14
C THR A 310 -1.52 13.48 1.61
N ALA A 311 -2.07 14.57 2.14
CA ALA A 311 -1.28 15.66 2.72
C ALA A 311 -0.73 15.30 4.11
N SER A 312 -1.45 14.52 4.91
CA SER A 312 -0.97 14.08 6.24
C SER A 312 0.17 13.06 6.17
N THR A 313 0.38 12.39 5.02
CA THR A 313 1.56 11.54 4.81
C THR A 313 2.77 12.30 4.28
N ASP A 314 2.65 13.59 3.94
CA ASP A 314 3.73 14.38 3.30
C ASP A 314 4.62 15.08 4.35
N PRO A 315 5.89 14.65 4.52
CA PRO A 315 6.86 15.33 5.37
C PRO A 315 7.11 16.78 4.98
N CYS A 316 7.00 17.14 3.69
CA CYS A 316 7.23 18.51 3.23
C CYS A 316 6.25 19.52 3.83
N LEU A 317 5.06 19.07 4.25
CA LEU A 317 4.05 19.88 4.96
C LEU A 317 4.21 19.82 6.49
N GLN A 318 5.03 18.92 7.00
CA GLN A 318 5.12 18.58 8.42
C GLN A 318 6.58 18.62 8.90
N PRO A 319 7.23 19.79 8.92
CA PRO A 319 8.66 19.88 9.22
C PRO A 319 9.01 19.31 10.59
N HIS A 320 8.09 19.33 11.56
CA HIS A 320 8.30 18.78 12.90
C HIS A 320 8.66 17.28 12.90
N ILE A 321 8.20 16.50 11.92
CA ILE A 321 8.45 15.05 11.90
C ILE A 321 9.91 14.67 11.68
N ARG A 322 10.76 15.63 11.27
CA ARG A 322 12.22 15.45 11.21
C ARG A 322 12.85 15.06 12.54
N GLY A 323 12.17 15.39 13.66
CA GLY A 323 12.53 14.98 15.02
C GLY A 323 11.53 14.03 15.68
N MET A 324 10.54 13.51 14.93
CA MET A 324 9.47 12.66 15.48
C MET A 324 9.28 11.32 14.75
N HIS A 325 10.12 11.03 13.76
CA HIS A 325 10.07 9.81 12.97
C HIS A 325 11.46 9.25 12.71
N GLY A 326 11.66 7.96 12.99
CA GLY A 326 12.98 7.32 12.94
C GLY A 326 13.66 7.36 11.58
N THR A 327 12.89 7.40 10.48
CA THR A 327 13.37 7.66 9.11
C THR A 327 14.25 8.92 8.99
N PHE A 328 13.90 9.98 9.71
CA PHE A 328 14.59 11.28 9.64
C PHE A 328 15.60 11.49 10.76
N ILE A 329 15.38 10.82 11.90
CA ILE A 329 16.29 10.85 13.05
C ILE A 329 17.55 10.04 12.74
N GLU A 330 17.40 8.73 12.50
CA GLU A 330 18.50 7.86 12.09
C GLU A 330 17.95 6.51 11.58
N SER A 331 17.82 6.36 10.26
CA SER A 331 17.38 5.10 9.64
C SER A 331 18.37 3.94 9.87
N VAL A 332 17.92 2.69 9.65
CA VAL A 332 18.79 1.50 9.81
C VAL A 332 19.89 1.50 8.75
N SER A 333 19.59 1.96 7.54
CA SER A 333 20.55 2.08 6.46
C SER A 333 20.22 3.25 5.53
N MET A 334 21.18 3.66 4.71
CA MET A 334 20.97 4.70 3.70
C MET A 334 21.89 4.46 2.52
N SER A 335 21.30 4.46 1.33
CA SER A 335 21.99 4.50 0.04
C SER A 335 21.09 5.25 -0.95
N THR A 336 21.25 6.57 -1.01
CA THR A 336 20.31 7.45 -1.72
C THR A 336 20.95 8.17 -2.89
N THR A 337 20.16 8.54 -3.90
CA THR A 337 20.62 9.34 -5.04
C THR A 337 19.69 10.50 -5.32
N GLN A 338 20.25 11.61 -5.79
CA GLN A 338 19.50 12.76 -6.29
C GLN A 338 19.26 12.70 -7.82
N SER A 339 19.70 11.63 -8.48
CA SER A 339 19.46 11.40 -9.90
C SER A 339 18.20 10.57 -10.11
N LEU A 340 17.35 10.94 -11.07
CA LEU A 340 16.19 10.12 -11.43
C LEU A 340 16.68 8.75 -11.93
N PHE A 341 16.30 7.68 -11.24
CA PHE A 341 16.82 6.34 -11.47
C PHE A 341 15.68 5.30 -11.47
N PRO A 342 15.56 4.44 -12.50
CA PRO A 342 14.47 3.48 -12.61
C PRO A 342 14.71 2.28 -11.69
N ILE A 343 14.23 2.37 -10.45
CA ILE A 343 14.30 1.32 -9.44
C ILE A 343 12.92 1.09 -8.83
N PHE A 344 12.60 -0.18 -8.59
CA PHE A 344 11.31 -0.63 -8.07
C PHE A 344 11.40 -0.88 -6.56
N GLY A 345 10.42 -0.41 -5.80
CA GLY A 345 10.40 -0.51 -4.33
C GLY A 345 9.03 -0.89 -3.79
N GLY A 346 9.01 -1.48 -2.59
CA GLY A 346 7.76 -1.84 -1.91
C GLY A 346 6.99 -0.66 -1.33
N CYS A 347 7.70 0.43 -1.02
CA CYS A 347 7.14 1.67 -0.51
C CYS A 347 8.05 2.85 -0.91
N LYS A 348 7.57 4.08 -0.69
CA LYS A 348 8.39 5.29 -0.77
C LYS A 348 7.83 6.45 0.06
N LEU A 349 8.63 7.46 0.40
CA LEU A 349 8.06 8.72 0.90
C LEU A 349 7.47 9.52 -0.27
N PRO A 350 6.48 10.41 -0.05
CA PRO A 350 5.85 11.17 -1.14
C PRO A 350 6.81 11.95 -2.05
N GLY A 351 7.92 12.46 -1.51
CA GLY A 351 8.96 13.15 -2.27
C GLY A 351 9.94 12.25 -3.04
N ASN A 352 9.94 10.94 -2.79
CA ASN A 352 10.82 9.99 -3.47
C ASN A 352 10.30 9.59 -4.88
N ASN A 353 11.17 8.97 -5.69
CA ASN A 353 10.89 8.64 -7.09
C ASN A 353 11.12 7.18 -7.49
N GLU A 354 11.03 6.23 -6.54
CA GLU A 354 10.91 4.80 -6.88
C GLU A 354 9.60 4.52 -7.59
N ILE A 355 9.60 3.41 -8.32
CA ILE A 355 8.44 2.84 -8.97
C ILE A 355 7.82 1.81 -8.02
N LEU A 356 6.62 2.10 -7.50
CA LEU A 356 6.03 1.25 -6.47
C LEU A 356 5.48 -0.05 -7.03
N ILE A 357 5.77 -1.15 -6.31
CA ILE A 357 5.21 -2.49 -6.47
C ILE A 357 4.71 -2.98 -5.11
N PRO A 358 3.82 -4.00 -5.06
CA PRO A 358 3.51 -4.68 -3.83
C PRO A 358 4.79 -5.14 -3.14
N ALA A 359 4.95 -4.75 -1.89
CA ALA A 359 6.14 -5.12 -1.16
C ALA A 359 6.28 -6.64 -1.05
N GLY A 360 7.50 -7.16 -1.16
CA GLY A 360 7.67 -8.60 -1.18
C GLY A 360 7.34 -9.28 0.16
N MET A 361 7.34 -8.56 1.29
CA MET A 361 6.88 -9.12 2.58
C MET A 361 5.37 -9.41 2.61
N ILE A 362 4.54 -8.65 1.87
CA ILE A 362 3.10 -8.91 1.78
C ILE A 362 2.73 -9.96 0.71
N LEU A 363 3.70 -10.33 -0.13
CA LEU A 363 3.58 -11.42 -1.10
C LEU A 363 3.87 -12.78 -0.48
N ASP A 364 4.48 -12.80 0.70
CA ASP A 364 4.78 -14.01 1.43
C ASP A 364 3.58 -14.49 2.27
N SER A 365 3.52 -15.79 2.51
CA SER A 365 2.49 -16.43 3.34
C SER A 365 2.96 -16.68 4.78
N TYR A 366 4.17 -16.24 5.15
CA TYR A 366 4.69 -16.45 6.51
C TYR A 366 3.84 -15.74 7.57
N ASP A 367 3.67 -16.40 8.71
CA ASP A 367 2.89 -15.92 9.86
C ASP A 367 3.44 -14.63 10.51
N LEU A 368 4.63 -14.15 10.10
CA LEU A 368 5.28 -12.98 10.70
C LEU A 368 4.48 -11.69 10.50
N PHE A 369 3.94 -11.49 9.29
CA PHE A 369 3.13 -10.32 8.92
C PHE A 369 1.74 -10.71 8.41
N SER A 370 1.34 -11.96 8.62
CA SER A 370 0.08 -12.52 8.12
C SER A 370 -0.68 -13.23 9.23
N GLY A 371 -1.99 -13.06 9.25
CA GLY A 371 -2.90 -13.91 10.04
C GLY A 371 -3.28 -15.21 9.31
N GLY A 372 -2.62 -15.52 8.19
CA GLY A 372 -3.03 -16.58 7.27
C GLY A 372 -4.38 -16.27 6.64
N GLU A 373 -5.26 -17.28 6.63
CA GLU A 373 -6.66 -17.14 6.20
C GLU A 373 -7.60 -16.76 7.36
N SER A 374 -7.06 -16.48 8.56
CA SER A 374 -7.89 -15.98 9.66
C SER A 374 -8.26 -14.52 9.42
N HIS A 375 -9.51 -14.20 9.71
CA HIS A 375 -10.03 -12.83 9.70
C HIS A 375 -10.37 -12.33 11.11
N GLY A 376 -10.27 -13.19 12.14
CA GLY A 376 -10.82 -12.93 13.47
C GLY A 376 -12.31 -13.30 13.57
N GLY A 377 -12.85 -13.24 14.78
CA GLY A 377 -14.26 -13.57 15.06
C GLY A 377 -15.26 -12.46 14.74
N ASP A 378 -16.53 -12.72 15.06
CA ASP A 378 -17.61 -11.74 14.96
C ASP A 378 -17.33 -10.49 15.81
N TRP A 379 -17.70 -9.30 15.31
CA TRP A 379 -17.45 -8.03 16.01
C TRP A 379 -17.94 -8.01 17.47
N ALA A 380 -19.13 -8.58 17.71
CA ALA A 380 -19.76 -8.61 19.02
C ALA A 380 -19.01 -9.47 20.05
N THR A 381 -18.16 -10.39 19.63
CA THR A 381 -17.39 -11.26 20.53
C THR A 381 -15.97 -10.76 20.77
N LYS A 382 -15.53 -9.73 20.03
CA LYS A 382 -14.21 -9.12 20.21
C LYS A 382 -14.10 -8.39 21.53
N LYS A 383 -12.89 -8.36 22.08
CA LYS A 383 -12.53 -7.50 23.21
C LYS A 383 -12.65 -6.04 22.79
N ASN A 384 -13.33 -5.24 23.60
CA ASN A 384 -13.49 -3.80 23.40
C ASN A 384 -12.22 -3.04 23.81
N GLU A 385 -11.09 -3.48 23.28
CA GLU A 385 -9.74 -3.12 23.66
C GLU A 385 -8.90 -2.83 22.41
N LEU A 386 -7.86 -2.03 22.59
CA LEU A 386 -6.81 -1.78 21.60
C LEU A 386 -5.68 -2.76 21.84
N VAL A 387 -5.13 -3.36 20.77
CA VAL A 387 -3.92 -4.17 20.88
C VAL A 387 -2.83 -3.68 19.93
N TRP A 388 -1.62 -3.55 20.46
CA TRP A 388 -0.41 -3.39 19.66
C TRP A 388 0.71 -4.28 20.23
N ARG A 389 1.26 -5.14 19.39
CA ARG A 389 2.45 -5.95 19.68
C ARG A 389 3.40 -5.90 18.51
N GLY A 390 4.64 -5.53 18.80
CA GLY A 390 5.69 -5.44 17.79
C GLY A 390 7.05 -5.20 18.42
N VAL A 391 8.06 -5.14 17.58
CA VAL A 391 9.43 -4.77 17.98
C VAL A 391 9.61 -3.26 17.88
N ALA A 392 10.58 -2.72 18.61
CA ALA A 392 10.97 -1.31 18.60
C ALA A 392 11.72 -0.89 17.32
N SER A 393 11.26 -1.35 16.16
CA SER A 393 11.80 -0.93 14.86
C SER A 393 11.40 0.52 14.54
N GLY A 394 12.00 1.11 13.51
CA GLY A 394 11.85 2.54 13.23
C GLY A 394 13.14 3.21 12.77
N GLY A 395 14.28 2.60 13.10
CA GLY A 395 15.61 3.14 12.87
C GLY A 395 16.57 2.75 14.00
N ARG A 396 17.68 3.45 14.11
CA ARG A 396 18.74 3.20 15.10
C ARG A 396 18.53 4.06 16.33
N HIS A 397 17.61 3.63 17.20
CA HIS A 397 17.38 4.32 18.47
C HIS A 397 18.52 4.05 19.46
N LYS A 398 18.93 5.10 20.18
CA LYS A 398 20.05 5.21 21.12
C LYS A 398 19.60 6.03 22.32
N ASP A 399 20.41 6.03 23.38
CA ASP A 399 20.17 6.84 24.57
C ASP A 399 19.92 8.33 24.23
N GLU A 400 20.67 8.86 23.26
CA GLU A 400 20.64 10.27 22.90
C GLU A 400 19.56 10.65 21.87
N ASN A 401 18.70 9.72 21.40
CA ASN A 401 17.73 10.03 20.33
C ASN A 401 16.39 9.26 20.36
N TRP A 402 16.22 8.26 21.24
CA TRP A 402 15.04 7.39 21.26
C TRP A 402 13.69 8.11 21.48
N TRP A 403 13.71 9.21 22.23
CA TRP A 403 12.66 10.20 22.48
C TRP A 403 11.82 10.55 21.23
N GLY A 404 12.50 10.70 20.09
CA GLY A 404 11.85 11.10 18.84
C GLY A 404 11.18 9.96 18.06
N PHE A 405 11.37 8.69 18.44
CA PHE A 405 10.91 7.56 17.62
C PHE A 405 9.41 7.30 17.81
N GLN A 406 8.71 7.19 16.68
CA GLN A 406 7.25 7.10 16.63
C GLN A 406 6.68 5.90 17.40
N ARG A 407 7.29 4.71 17.35
CA ARG A 407 6.76 3.56 18.10
C ARG A 407 7.00 3.67 19.60
N LEU A 408 8.13 4.24 20.01
CA LEU A 408 8.43 4.47 21.42
C LEU A 408 7.44 5.49 21.99
N ARG A 409 7.20 6.59 21.25
CA ARG A 409 6.15 7.56 21.57
C ARG A 409 4.78 6.92 21.72
N PHE A 410 4.35 6.12 20.74
CA PHE A 410 3.05 5.47 20.79
C PHE A 410 2.88 4.55 22.01
N ILE A 411 3.89 3.76 22.37
CA ILE A 411 3.83 2.89 23.54
C ILE A 411 3.71 3.68 24.83
N GLN A 412 4.47 4.77 24.99
CA GLN A 412 4.37 5.64 26.15
C GLN A 412 2.99 6.33 26.22
N MET A 413 2.46 6.82 25.10
CA MET A 413 1.12 7.39 25.01
C MET A 413 0.01 6.37 25.33
N MET A 414 0.19 5.10 25.00
CA MET A 414 -0.79 4.04 25.27
C MET A 414 -0.60 3.36 26.63
N ASN A 415 0.30 3.86 27.48
CA ASN A 415 0.53 3.35 28.83
C ASN A 415 -0.23 4.19 29.87
N GLY A 416 -1.31 3.62 30.40
CA GLY A 416 -2.17 4.33 31.37
C GLY A 416 -1.46 4.72 32.67
N THR A 417 -0.46 3.94 33.12
CA THR A 417 0.34 4.28 34.30
C THR A 417 1.22 5.49 34.01
N THR A 418 1.94 5.49 32.88
CA THR A 418 2.77 6.63 32.45
C THR A 418 1.94 7.89 32.34
N VAL A 419 0.78 7.81 31.68
CA VAL A 419 -0.11 8.97 31.52
C VAL A 419 -0.68 9.44 32.85
N ALA A 420 -1.06 8.54 33.77
CA ALA A 420 -1.53 8.91 35.10
C ALA A 420 -0.47 9.66 35.91
N LEU A 421 0.80 9.26 35.79
CA LEU A 421 1.93 9.96 36.42
C LEU A 421 2.11 11.36 35.85
N LEU A 422 2.09 11.52 34.52
CA LEU A 422 2.16 12.85 33.88
C LEU A 422 1.02 13.77 34.34
N GLN A 423 -0.21 13.25 34.45
CA GLN A 423 -1.36 14.04 34.92
C GLN A 423 -1.25 14.46 36.39
N ALA A 424 -0.62 13.63 37.23
CA ALA A 424 -0.46 13.92 38.64
C ALA A 424 0.62 14.98 38.89
N ASP A 425 1.58 15.11 37.98
CA ASP A 425 2.80 15.89 38.17
C ASP A 425 2.82 17.21 37.40
N GLU A 426 1.70 17.66 36.80
CA GLU A 426 1.58 18.95 36.07
C GLU A 426 1.97 20.21 36.89
N ALA A 427 2.38 20.06 38.15
CA ALA A 427 2.79 21.12 39.07
C ALA A 427 4.29 21.14 39.42
N ASP A 428 5.11 20.18 38.98
CA ASP A 428 6.56 20.12 39.29
C ASP A 428 7.44 20.22 38.02
N GLU A 429 8.66 20.74 38.15
CA GLU A 429 9.58 20.98 37.02
C GLU A 429 10.19 19.68 36.45
N ASP A 430 9.99 18.53 37.11
CA ASP A 430 10.57 17.21 36.76
C ASP A 430 9.66 16.35 35.84
N VAL A 431 8.58 16.90 35.26
CA VAL A 431 7.62 16.20 34.37
C VAL A 431 8.29 15.59 33.13
N GLU A 432 9.36 16.20 32.63
CA GLU A 432 10.06 15.77 31.41
C GLU A 432 10.74 14.39 31.58
N ASP A 433 11.02 13.96 32.81
CA ASP A 433 11.65 12.67 33.12
C ASP A 433 10.66 11.49 33.19
N ILE A 434 9.34 11.71 33.14
CA ILE A 434 8.36 10.61 33.21
C ILE A 434 8.09 10.02 31.82
N ALA A 435 7.95 10.87 30.80
CA ALA A 435 7.62 10.46 29.44
C ALA A 435 8.26 11.39 28.40
N PRO A 436 9.58 11.29 28.18
CA PRO A 436 10.31 12.21 27.31
C PRO A 436 9.89 12.18 25.83
N THR A 437 9.06 11.22 25.42
CA THR A 437 8.62 11.07 24.02
C THR A 437 7.38 11.89 23.66
N PHE A 438 6.65 12.47 24.63
CA PHE A 438 5.46 13.28 24.34
C PHE A 438 5.10 14.23 25.49
N SER A 439 4.29 15.24 25.19
CA SER A 439 3.73 16.16 26.19
C SER A 439 2.21 16.11 26.19
N LEU A 440 1.59 16.08 27.38
CA LEU A 440 0.13 16.17 27.54
C LEU A 440 -0.41 17.58 27.27
N SER A 441 0.35 18.63 27.59
CA SER A 441 -0.08 20.03 27.42
C SER A 441 -0.26 20.39 25.94
N GLU A 442 0.53 19.78 25.06
CA GLU A 442 0.46 19.93 23.60
C GLU A 442 -0.72 19.19 22.97
N LEU A 443 -1.48 18.39 23.74
CA LEU A 443 -2.74 17.75 23.29
C LEU A 443 -3.95 18.71 23.35
N GLY A 444 -3.71 20.00 23.66
CA GLY A 444 -4.68 20.97 24.18
C GLY A 444 -5.95 21.26 23.37
N GLU A 445 -6.03 20.87 22.09
CA GLU A 445 -7.25 21.04 21.29
C GLU A 445 -8.17 19.81 21.28
N TYR A 446 -7.69 18.65 21.75
CA TYR A 446 -8.35 17.33 21.63
C TYR A 446 -8.83 16.76 22.96
N GLN A 447 -9.19 17.61 23.91
CA GLN A 447 -9.48 17.16 25.27
C GLN A 447 -10.70 16.24 25.33
N THR A 448 -10.40 14.95 25.47
CA THR A 448 -11.34 13.90 25.86
C THR A 448 -12.02 14.24 27.18
N GLN A 449 -13.16 13.60 27.46
CA GLN A 449 -13.81 13.71 28.76
C GLN A 449 -12.90 13.19 29.88
N ALA A 450 -12.13 12.14 29.61
CA ALA A 450 -11.15 11.61 30.56
C ALA A 450 -10.04 12.62 30.89
N GLN A 451 -9.55 13.38 29.90
CA GLN A 451 -8.62 14.49 30.16
C GLN A 451 -9.25 15.58 31.02
N LYS A 452 -10.47 16.01 30.70
CA LYS A 452 -11.18 17.06 31.47
C LYS A 452 -11.44 16.65 32.92
N ASN A 453 -11.56 15.35 33.17
CA ASN A 453 -11.80 14.79 34.51
C ASN A 453 -10.50 14.38 35.22
N ASN A 454 -9.31 14.67 34.68
CA ASN A 454 -8.02 14.22 35.20
C ASN A 454 -7.94 12.70 35.44
N SER A 455 -8.54 11.92 34.54
CA SER A 455 -8.64 10.46 34.62
C SER A 455 -8.20 9.78 33.31
N LEU A 456 -7.33 10.43 32.51
CA LEU A 456 -6.91 9.93 31.20
C LEU A 456 -6.08 8.65 31.37
N GLY A 457 -5.16 8.60 32.33
CA GLY A 457 -4.36 7.41 32.59
C GLY A 457 -5.20 6.18 32.97
N GLU A 458 -6.18 6.37 33.86
CA GLU A 458 -7.14 5.32 34.23
C GLU A 458 -8.00 4.87 33.04
N TRP A 459 -8.44 5.82 32.22
CA TRP A 459 -9.21 5.53 31.02
C TRP A 459 -8.40 4.72 30.01
N ILE A 460 -7.15 5.11 29.72
CA ILE A 460 -6.25 4.35 28.83
C ILE A 460 -6.01 2.94 29.38
N ALA A 461 -5.72 2.81 30.68
CA ALA A 461 -5.49 1.51 31.31
C ALA A 461 -6.69 0.55 31.21
N SER A 462 -7.90 1.09 31.02
CA SER A 462 -9.13 0.27 30.93
C SER A 462 -9.28 -0.48 29.59
N PHE A 463 -8.60 -0.08 28.52
CA PHE A 463 -8.76 -0.67 27.19
C PHE A 463 -7.45 -0.89 26.42
N SER A 464 -6.34 -0.26 26.81
CA SER A 464 -5.08 -0.33 26.08
C SER A 464 -4.28 -1.59 26.42
N ASN A 465 -3.97 -2.36 25.38
CA ASN A 465 -3.06 -3.49 25.44
C ASN A 465 -1.92 -3.31 24.43
N ALA A 466 -1.08 -2.30 24.65
CA ALA A 466 0.10 -2.01 23.84
C ALA A 466 1.41 -2.43 24.55
N GLY A 467 2.42 -2.87 23.78
CA GLY A 467 3.75 -3.14 24.33
C GLY A 467 4.74 -3.72 23.31
N PHE A 468 6.03 -3.58 23.62
CA PHE A 468 7.10 -4.14 22.80
C PHE A 468 7.37 -5.60 23.12
N THR A 469 7.61 -6.43 22.11
CA THR A 469 8.02 -7.84 22.29
C THR A 469 9.53 -8.02 22.31
N ALA A 470 10.25 -7.07 21.72
CA ALA A 470 11.70 -6.95 21.79
C ALA A 470 12.07 -5.49 21.53
N PHE A 471 13.12 -5.03 22.18
CA PHE A 471 13.76 -3.78 21.82
C PHE A 471 14.73 -3.99 20.64
N GLU A 472 14.97 -2.93 19.86
CA GLU A 472 15.89 -2.95 18.72
C GLU A 472 16.90 -1.79 18.81
N CYS A 473 17.46 -1.57 20.01
CA CYS A 473 18.45 -0.51 20.19
C CYS A 473 19.69 -0.71 19.34
N PHE A 474 20.34 0.41 19.07
CA PHE A 474 21.59 0.45 18.32
C PHE A 474 22.74 0.99 19.20
N PRO A 475 23.90 0.33 19.24
CA PRO A 475 24.14 -1.02 18.74
C PRO A 475 23.27 -2.05 19.49
N ARG A 476 22.99 -3.18 18.83
CA ARG A 476 22.20 -4.26 19.44
C ARG A 476 22.98 -4.88 20.61
N GLN A 477 22.35 -4.96 21.76
CA GLN A 477 22.93 -5.58 22.96
C GLN A 477 22.72 -7.10 22.95
N GLU A 478 23.60 -7.85 23.61
CA GLU A 478 23.56 -9.32 23.65
C GLU A 478 22.34 -9.87 24.39
N ASP A 479 21.92 -9.19 25.46
CA ASP A 479 20.72 -9.53 26.25
C ASP A 479 19.41 -9.08 25.60
N GLY A 480 19.48 -8.26 24.54
CA GLY A 480 18.33 -7.68 23.85
C GLY A 480 17.61 -6.59 24.65
N LEU A 481 18.22 -6.10 25.73
CA LEU A 481 17.71 -4.98 26.53
C LEU A 481 18.37 -3.67 26.09
N CYS A 482 17.77 -2.56 26.52
CA CYS A 482 18.29 -1.23 26.25
C CYS A 482 18.21 -0.45 27.57
N GLU A 483 19.32 -0.33 28.29
CA GLU A 483 19.36 0.20 29.67
C GLU A 483 18.66 1.57 29.80
N TYR A 484 18.72 2.42 28.77
CA TYR A 484 18.08 3.73 28.75
C TYR A 484 16.54 3.68 28.60
N LEU A 485 15.96 2.54 28.22
CA LEU A 485 14.50 2.34 28.15
C LEU A 485 13.92 1.70 29.40
N ASP A 486 14.73 1.02 30.21
CA ASP A 486 14.29 0.27 31.39
C ASP A 486 13.45 1.10 32.39
N PRO A 487 13.72 2.39 32.63
CA PRO A 487 12.88 3.22 33.51
C PRO A 487 11.48 3.49 32.94
N TYR A 488 11.30 3.35 31.63
CA TYR A 488 10.16 3.89 30.89
C TYR A 488 9.23 2.82 30.33
N MET A 489 9.76 1.65 29.99
CA MET A 489 9.04 0.64 29.22
C MET A 489 9.45 -0.77 29.62
N GLU A 490 8.47 -1.68 29.58
CA GLU A 490 8.68 -3.12 29.79
C GLU A 490 8.41 -3.91 28.51
N LEU A 491 9.12 -5.03 28.35
CA LEU A 491 8.79 -6.01 27.32
C LEU A 491 7.53 -6.80 27.71
N ARG A 492 6.73 -7.14 26.70
CA ARG A 492 5.50 -7.93 26.82
C ARG A 492 5.55 -9.16 25.93
N GLU A 493 4.78 -10.17 26.32
CA GLU A 493 4.65 -11.39 25.53
C GLU A 493 4.11 -11.09 24.12
N SER A 494 4.67 -11.81 23.14
CA SER A 494 4.21 -11.76 21.76
C SER A 494 2.79 -12.33 21.63
N ILE A 495 1.99 -11.72 20.76
CA ILE A 495 0.66 -12.19 20.39
C ILE A 495 0.70 -12.47 18.89
N HIS A 496 0.35 -13.71 18.50
CA HIS A 496 0.28 -14.05 17.07
C HIS A 496 -0.70 -13.12 16.35
N MET A 497 -0.39 -12.79 15.09
CA MET A 497 -1.17 -11.84 14.30
C MET A 497 -2.67 -12.20 14.28
N LYS A 498 -3.00 -13.47 14.05
CA LYS A 498 -4.37 -13.97 14.04
C LYS A 498 -5.12 -13.80 15.37
N ASP A 499 -4.41 -13.80 16.50
CA ASP A 499 -4.98 -13.68 17.84
C ASP A 499 -5.13 -12.19 18.22
N GLN A 500 -4.36 -11.29 17.59
CA GLN A 500 -4.61 -9.84 17.69
C GLN A 500 -5.96 -9.46 17.06
N TYR A 501 -6.49 -10.27 16.15
CA TYR A 501 -7.80 -10.03 15.55
C TYR A 501 -8.97 -10.24 16.53
N ASP A 502 -8.73 -10.73 17.75
CA ASP A 502 -9.76 -10.81 18.79
C ASP A 502 -10.03 -9.45 19.47
N TYR A 503 -9.29 -8.41 19.11
CA TYR A 503 -9.41 -7.05 19.65
C TYR A 503 -10.06 -6.13 18.62
N LYS A 504 -10.84 -5.15 19.06
CA LYS A 504 -11.55 -4.24 18.15
C LYS A 504 -10.64 -3.23 17.46
N PHE A 505 -9.59 -2.73 18.11
CA PHE A 505 -8.75 -1.65 17.56
C PHE A 505 -7.33 -2.12 17.27
N LEU A 506 -6.89 -1.97 16.02
CA LEU A 506 -5.56 -2.37 15.53
C LEU A 506 -4.77 -1.18 14.98
N PRO A 507 -3.83 -0.60 15.74
CA PRO A 507 -2.97 0.47 15.28
C PRO A 507 -1.86 -0.03 14.33
N ASP A 508 -1.82 0.56 13.14
CA ASP A 508 -0.82 0.40 12.10
C ASP A 508 0.11 1.62 12.10
N ILE A 509 1.37 1.41 12.48
CA ILE A 509 2.40 2.44 12.63
C ILE A 509 3.66 1.97 11.91
N ASP A 510 4.30 2.91 11.23
CA ASP A 510 5.54 2.73 10.50
C ASP A 510 6.66 2.14 11.37
N GLY A 511 7.47 1.27 10.77
CA GLY A 511 8.72 0.74 11.32
C GLY A 511 9.91 1.38 10.63
N ASN A 512 10.90 0.57 10.21
CA ASN A 512 12.03 1.05 9.40
C ASN A 512 11.56 1.72 8.10
N SER A 513 10.44 1.24 7.57
CA SER A 513 9.65 1.91 6.55
C SER A 513 8.15 1.70 6.84
N TYR A 514 7.30 1.54 5.83
CA TYR A 514 5.89 1.18 5.99
C TYR A 514 5.68 -0.06 6.90
N SER A 515 4.49 -0.19 7.45
CA SER A 515 4.12 -1.36 8.26
C SER A 515 3.68 -2.55 7.39
N GLY A 516 4.46 -3.63 7.36
CA GLY A 516 4.09 -4.87 6.66
C GLY A 516 2.81 -5.54 7.17
N ARG A 517 2.28 -5.12 8.31
CA ARG A 517 1.06 -5.66 8.95
C ARG A 517 -0.23 -5.10 8.34
N PHE A 518 -0.16 -3.93 7.70
CA PHE A 518 -1.35 -3.18 7.29
C PHE A 518 -2.32 -4.02 6.46
N ARG A 519 -1.82 -4.71 5.43
CA ARG A 519 -2.66 -5.56 4.58
C ARG A 519 -3.37 -6.67 5.37
N ALA A 520 -2.69 -7.28 6.33
CA ALA A 520 -3.27 -8.34 7.14
C ALA A 520 -4.33 -7.78 8.11
N PHE A 521 -4.07 -6.63 8.73
CA PHE A 521 -5.04 -5.90 9.55
C PHE A 521 -6.28 -5.49 8.76
N MET A 522 -6.11 -4.96 7.55
CA MET A 522 -7.21 -4.61 6.66
C MET A 522 -8.06 -5.82 6.23
N ARG A 523 -7.54 -7.04 6.33
CA ARG A 523 -8.28 -8.28 6.09
C ARG A 523 -8.88 -8.87 7.37
N SER A 524 -8.64 -8.29 8.54
CA SER A 524 -9.31 -8.71 9.77
C SER A 524 -10.72 -8.12 9.87
N THR A 525 -11.54 -8.60 10.80
CA THR A 525 -12.83 -8.00 11.20
C THR A 525 -12.66 -6.88 12.24
N SER A 526 -11.46 -6.35 12.45
CA SER A 526 -11.15 -5.30 13.44
C SER A 526 -11.01 -3.92 12.78
N LEU A 527 -11.21 -2.86 13.56
CA LEU A 527 -11.03 -1.48 13.11
C LEU A 527 -9.54 -1.14 13.05
N VAL A 528 -9.05 -0.85 11.85
CA VAL A 528 -7.66 -0.46 11.62
C VAL A 528 -7.50 1.05 11.80
N LEU A 529 -6.58 1.45 12.66
CA LEU A 529 -6.15 2.84 12.83
C LEU A 529 -4.79 2.98 12.13
N LYS A 530 -4.57 3.93 11.22
CA LYS A 530 -3.31 4.04 10.46
C LYS A 530 -2.65 5.42 10.61
N SER A 531 -1.37 5.42 10.95
CA SER A 531 -0.47 6.58 10.85
C SER A 531 0.75 6.18 10.03
N THR A 532 1.03 6.92 8.96
CA THR A 532 2.17 6.64 8.09
C THR A 532 2.68 7.90 7.39
N ILE A 533 3.95 7.86 6.99
CA ILE A 533 4.58 8.81 6.04
C ILE A 533 4.96 8.12 4.71
N TYR A 534 4.62 6.85 4.54
CA TYR A 534 4.95 6.08 3.35
C TYR A 534 3.74 5.95 2.42
N ALA A 535 4.05 5.99 1.13
CA ALA A 535 3.17 5.62 0.05
C ALA A 535 3.42 4.17 -0.37
N GLU A 536 2.32 3.47 -0.66
CA GLU A 536 2.30 2.07 -1.12
C GLU A 536 1.48 1.94 -2.42
N TRP A 537 1.57 0.78 -3.07
CA TRP A 537 0.91 0.51 -4.36
C TRP A 537 -0.63 0.59 -4.31
N HIS A 538 -1.21 0.39 -3.14
CA HIS A 538 -2.66 0.25 -2.94
C HIS A 538 -3.37 1.54 -2.52
N ASP A 539 -2.65 2.64 -2.30
CA ASP A 539 -3.22 3.85 -1.69
C ASP A 539 -4.37 4.43 -2.50
N ASP A 540 -4.28 4.41 -3.84
CA ASP A 540 -5.35 4.91 -4.72
C ASP A 540 -6.63 4.06 -4.69
N ARG A 541 -6.58 2.90 -4.02
CA ARG A 541 -7.70 1.95 -3.90
C ARG A 541 -8.40 2.09 -2.57
N LEU A 542 -7.79 2.72 -1.56
CA LEU A 542 -8.34 2.79 -0.22
C LEU A 542 -8.80 4.22 0.10
N THR A 543 -10.00 4.36 0.63
CA THR A 543 -10.55 5.63 1.11
C THR A 543 -10.48 5.68 2.64
N PRO A 544 -9.68 6.60 3.22
CA PRO A 544 -9.69 6.86 4.66
C PRO A 544 -11.11 7.22 5.14
N TRP A 545 -11.44 6.90 6.39
CA TRP A 545 -12.77 7.02 7.02
C TRP A 545 -13.87 6.11 6.45
N VAL A 546 -13.61 5.41 5.34
CA VAL A 546 -14.46 4.33 4.82
C VAL A 546 -13.88 2.98 5.20
N HIS A 547 -12.60 2.75 4.87
CA HIS A 547 -11.96 1.44 5.05
C HIS A 547 -11.08 1.34 6.29
N PHE A 548 -10.53 2.46 6.75
CA PHE A 548 -9.68 2.55 7.94
C PHE A 548 -9.76 3.97 8.51
N VAL A 549 -9.31 4.15 9.75
CA VAL A 549 -9.29 5.46 10.42
C VAL A 549 -7.86 6.02 10.39
N PRO A 550 -7.59 7.14 9.70
CA PRO A 550 -6.29 7.79 9.77
C PRO A 550 -6.11 8.53 11.10
N PHE A 551 -4.88 8.59 11.60
CA PHE A 551 -4.50 9.44 12.73
C PHE A 551 -3.14 10.11 12.48
N ASP A 552 -2.90 11.24 13.14
CA ASP A 552 -1.76 12.13 12.86
C ASP A 552 -0.40 11.53 13.27
N ASN A 553 0.69 11.88 12.57
CA ASN A 553 2.03 11.35 12.88
C ASN A 553 2.60 11.84 14.23
N THR A 554 2.05 12.92 14.80
CA THR A 554 2.31 13.36 16.18
C THR A 554 1.52 12.54 17.21
N PHE A 555 0.46 11.85 16.77
CA PHE A 555 -0.54 11.11 17.53
C PHE A 555 -1.43 11.94 18.46
N VAL A 556 -1.48 13.27 18.31
CA VAL A 556 -2.27 14.14 19.21
C VAL A 556 -3.77 13.86 19.18
N ASP A 557 -4.28 13.31 18.07
CA ASP A 557 -5.70 13.02 17.84
C ASP A 557 -6.13 11.62 18.30
N ILE A 558 -5.19 10.74 18.68
CA ILE A 558 -5.48 9.32 18.92
C ILE A 558 -6.46 9.08 20.07
N TYR A 559 -6.37 9.84 21.16
CA TYR A 559 -7.26 9.69 22.31
C TYR A 559 -8.69 10.11 21.96
N ALA A 560 -8.87 11.20 21.22
CA ALA A 560 -10.19 11.66 20.78
C ALA A 560 -10.81 10.68 19.77
N ILE A 561 -10.01 10.11 18.87
CA ILE A 561 -10.45 9.05 17.95
C ILE A 561 -10.95 7.82 18.73
N LEU A 562 -10.19 7.37 19.73
CA LEU A 562 -10.56 6.21 20.54
C LEU A 562 -11.79 6.49 21.41
N GLU A 563 -11.89 7.66 22.05
CA GLU A 563 -13.09 8.07 22.80
C GLU A 563 -14.34 8.04 21.92
N TYR A 564 -14.24 8.56 20.69
CA TYR A 564 -15.35 8.55 19.74
C TYR A 564 -15.77 7.11 19.40
N TYR A 565 -14.86 6.25 18.94
CA TYR A 565 -15.24 4.91 18.48
C TYR A 565 -15.58 3.92 19.61
N LEU A 566 -15.07 4.14 20.83
CA LEU A 566 -15.53 3.41 22.01
C LEU A 566 -16.99 3.76 22.35
N ALA A 567 -17.45 4.97 22.06
CA ALA A 567 -18.84 5.40 22.22
C ALA A 567 -19.74 5.07 21.02
N HIS A 568 -19.17 4.92 19.82
CA HIS A 568 -19.89 4.71 18.56
C HIS A 568 -19.59 3.34 17.94
N ASP A 569 -19.86 2.27 18.70
CA ASP A 569 -19.51 0.89 18.34
C ASP A 569 -20.05 0.45 16.96
N ALA A 570 -21.27 0.87 16.61
CA ALA A 570 -21.86 0.56 15.31
C ALA A 570 -21.11 1.21 14.14
N GLU A 571 -20.57 2.41 14.32
CA GLU A 571 -19.76 3.08 13.31
C GLU A 571 -18.37 2.45 13.20
N ALA A 572 -17.77 2.09 14.34
CA ALA A 572 -16.51 1.33 14.38
C ALA A 572 -16.63 -0.01 13.64
N TYR A 573 -17.71 -0.76 13.90
CA TYR A 573 -18.02 -2.01 13.19
C TYR A 573 -18.17 -1.78 11.69
N ARG A 574 -18.89 -0.74 11.27
CA ARG A 574 -19.11 -0.42 9.86
C ARG A 574 -17.79 -0.23 9.12
N ILE A 575 -16.88 0.58 9.66
CA ILE A 575 -15.57 0.84 9.02
C ILE A 575 -14.72 -0.43 8.99
N ALA A 576 -14.68 -1.20 10.09
CA ALA A 576 -13.94 -2.45 10.15
C ALA A 576 -14.41 -3.44 9.07
N GLU A 577 -15.73 -3.63 8.95
CA GLU A 577 -16.30 -4.57 7.99
C GLU A 577 -16.19 -4.09 6.53
N GLU A 578 -16.37 -2.79 6.29
CA GLU A 578 -16.13 -2.20 4.96
C GLU A 578 -14.66 -2.33 4.54
N GLY A 579 -13.73 -2.05 5.46
CA GLY A 579 -12.30 -2.24 5.24
C GLY A 579 -11.95 -3.68 4.88
N ARG A 580 -12.49 -4.65 5.63
CA ARG A 580 -12.34 -6.09 5.36
C ARG A 580 -12.87 -6.48 4.00
N GLN A 581 -14.15 -6.20 3.74
CA GLN A 581 -14.81 -6.58 2.49
C GLN A 581 -14.16 -5.94 1.28
N TRP A 582 -13.65 -4.72 1.43
CA TRP A 582 -13.00 -4.01 0.34
C TRP A 582 -11.59 -4.54 0.09
N SER A 583 -10.78 -4.74 1.13
CA SER A 583 -9.43 -5.31 0.98
C SER A 583 -9.46 -6.69 0.31
N GLU A 584 -10.48 -7.50 0.58
CA GLU A 584 -10.75 -8.79 -0.07
C GLU A 584 -11.10 -8.68 -1.56
N LYS A 585 -11.38 -7.49 -2.09
CA LYS A 585 -11.71 -7.24 -3.50
C LYS A 585 -10.62 -6.51 -4.27
N VAL A 586 -9.78 -5.73 -3.58
CA VAL A 586 -8.79 -4.85 -4.25
C VAL A 586 -7.34 -5.03 -3.81
N MET A 587 -7.07 -5.89 -2.82
CA MET A 587 -5.74 -6.21 -2.31
C MET A 587 -5.42 -7.71 -2.37
N ARG A 588 -6.08 -8.49 -3.24
CA ARG A 588 -5.79 -9.91 -3.43
C ARG A 588 -4.49 -10.12 -4.21
N ARG A 589 -4.02 -11.37 -4.30
CA ARG A 589 -2.85 -11.72 -5.12
C ARG A 589 -3.08 -11.37 -6.58
N GLU A 590 -4.31 -11.56 -7.06
CA GLU A 590 -4.75 -11.22 -8.41
C GLU A 590 -4.67 -9.71 -8.66
N ASP A 591 -5.11 -8.89 -7.70
CA ASP A 591 -5.06 -7.43 -7.80
C ASP A 591 -3.61 -6.92 -7.81
N MET A 592 -2.75 -7.49 -6.96
CA MET A 592 -1.31 -7.25 -6.93
C MET A 592 -0.65 -7.59 -8.28
N LYS A 593 -0.94 -8.79 -8.81
CA LYS A 593 -0.45 -9.24 -10.12
C LYS A 593 -0.89 -8.29 -11.23
N LEU A 594 -2.17 -7.91 -11.28
CA LEU A 594 -2.70 -7.04 -12.32
C LEU A 594 -2.16 -5.62 -12.25
N TYR A 595 -1.90 -5.10 -11.04
CA TYR A 595 -1.20 -3.82 -10.87
C TYR A 595 0.21 -3.91 -11.45
N VAL A 596 1.00 -4.94 -11.08
CA VAL A 596 2.36 -5.12 -11.59
C VAL A 596 2.39 -5.40 -13.09
N TRP A 597 1.43 -6.16 -13.62
CA TRP A 597 1.33 -6.41 -15.06
C TRP A 597 1.19 -5.11 -15.83
N ARG A 598 0.21 -4.29 -15.44
CA ARG A 598 -0.01 -2.99 -16.09
C ARG A 598 1.21 -2.09 -15.97
N LEU A 599 1.82 -2.06 -14.79
CA LEU A 599 3.06 -1.32 -14.54
C LEU A 599 4.19 -1.75 -15.47
N LEU A 600 4.39 -3.05 -15.67
CA LEU A 600 5.48 -3.58 -16.48
C LEU A 600 5.25 -3.37 -17.99
N LEU A 601 4.00 -3.37 -18.46
CA LEU A 601 3.68 -2.92 -19.83
C LEU A 601 4.09 -1.45 -20.03
N GLU A 602 3.77 -0.59 -19.07
CA GLU A 602 4.12 0.84 -19.12
C GLU A 602 5.62 1.09 -19.00
N TYR A 603 6.29 0.39 -18.08
CA TYR A 603 7.73 0.51 -17.89
C TYR A 603 8.49 0.03 -19.12
N ALA A 604 8.14 -1.13 -19.66
CA ALA A 604 8.73 -1.62 -20.91
C ALA A 604 8.52 -0.63 -22.06
N ARG A 605 7.31 -0.02 -22.14
CA ARG A 605 7.04 1.04 -23.11
C ARG A 605 7.97 2.23 -22.92
N VAL A 606 8.16 2.75 -21.70
CA VAL A 606 9.10 3.85 -21.45
C VAL A 606 10.53 3.54 -21.87
N MET A 607 10.93 2.28 -21.67
CA MET A 607 12.26 1.76 -21.98
C MET A 607 12.44 1.40 -23.47
N ASP A 608 11.42 1.50 -24.32
CA ASP A 608 11.46 1.10 -25.72
C ASP A 608 11.83 2.26 -26.67
N PRO A 609 12.72 2.08 -27.66
CA PRO A 609 13.01 3.12 -28.66
C PRO A 609 11.78 3.52 -29.51
N ALA A 610 10.79 2.65 -29.68
CA ALA A 610 9.56 2.89 -30.43
C ALA A 610 8.41 3.46 -29.56
N ARG A 611 8.68 3.82 -28.29
CA ARG A 611 7.67 4.21 -27.29
C ARG A 611 6.66 5.27 -27.71
N GLU A 612 7.05 6.17 -28.61
CA GLU A 612 6.19 7.26 -29.09
C GLU A 612 5.01 6.78 -29.94
N LYS A 613 5.09 5.55 -30.46
CA LYS A 613 4.07 4.92 -31.32
C LYS A 613 3.56 3.59 -30.78
N LEU A 614 4.15 3.05 -29.70
CA LEU A 614 3.68 1.81 -29.08
C LEU A 614 2.30 2.00 -28.43
N ALA A 615 1.30 1.31 -28.97
CA ALA A 615 -0.08 1.46 -28.53
C ALA A 615 -0.98 0.26 -28.87
N PHE A 616 -1.95 0.02 -28.00
CA PHE A 616 -3.18 -0.71 -28.26
C PHE A 616 -4.25 0.26 -28.80
N VAL A 617 -4.79 -0.05 -29.98
CA VAL A 617 -5.80 0.78 -30.68
C VAL A 617 -6.89 -0.04 -31.36
N GLU A 618 -6.97 -1.35 -31.09
CA GLU A 618 -7.90 -2.23 -31.79
C GLU A 618 -9.37 -1.94 -31.45
N ASP A 619 -9.63 -1.40 -30.25
CA ASP A 619 -10.93 -0.88 -29.83
C ASP A 619 -11.43 0.31 -30.67
N LEU A 620 -10.55 0.96 -31.44
CA LEU A 620 -10.87 2.09 -32.32
C LEU A 620 -10.95 1.71 -33.80
N ARG A 621 -10.74 0.45 -34.16
CA ARG A 621 -10.74 -0.02 -35.56
C ARG A 621 -12.14 -0.46 -35.98
N TYR A 622 -13.14 0.42 -35.87
CA TYR A 622 -14.49 0.17 -36.38
C TYR A 622 -15.12 1.43 -36.98
#